data_AF-A0A2V9R316-F1
#
_entry.id   AF-A0A2V9R316-F1
#
_cell.length_a   1.000
_cell.length_b   1.000
_cell.length_c   1.000
_cell.angle_alpha   90.00
_cell.angle_beta   90.00
_cell.angle_gamma   90.00
#
_symmetry.space_group_name_H-M   'P 1'
#
loop_
_entity.id
_entity.type
_entity.pdbx_description
1 polymer ?
#
loop_
_entity_poly.entity_id
_entity_poly.type
_entity_poly.pdbx_seq_one_letter_code
_entity_poly.pdbx_strand_id
1 'polypeptide(L)'
;MSSAPVRGTDPASLQSQAVIAPLAPTRSAGYGLPCAKCRTYYAANLPACPVCKAPERVSPTSSGETETAVAPASVEEAALEQERENFLRAFKAQVYSSHMQINAAASFRCENEDNHPGSFEAASVCQTCYDQLNNRVDILEAALRMDEKEATQVVYEAVWADPSDPSKTYQNAATALLAELRRRAGLEQVLGPNKSLAH
;
A
#
# COMPACT_ATOMS: atom_id res chain seq x y z
N MET A 1 7.37 -93.84 1.41
CA MET A 1 7.39 -92.53 0.72
C MET A 1 6.98 -91.49 1.77
N SER A 2 7.88 -91.14 2.72
CA SER A 2 8.70 -89.89 2.80
C SER A 2 7.86 -88.61 2.76
N SER A 3 7.56 -87.97 3.91
CA SER A 3 8.36 -86.97 4.66
C SER A 3 8.24 -85.54 4.11
N ALA A 4 7.94 -84.57 4.99
CA ALA A 4 7.88 -83.10 4.78
C ALA A 4 9.28 -82.48 4.41
N PRO A 5 9.55 -81.14 4.32
CA PRO A 5 8.76 -79.92 4.67
C PRO A 5 9.04 -78.61 3.81
N VAL A 6 8.52 -77.45 4.30
CA VAL A 6 9.10 -76.06 4.36
C VAL A 6 8.61 -74.90 3.41
N ARG A 7 7.89 -73.97 4.07
CA ARG A 7 7.90 -72.47 4.16
C ARG A 7 8.16 -71.50 2.98
N GLY A 8 7.38 -70.41 3.04
CA GLY A 8 7.80 -68.99 2.88
C GLY A 8 6.57 -68.07 2.69
N THR A 9 6.06 -67.36 3.71
CA THR A 9 6.27 -65.90 4.03
C THR A 9 5.87 -64.98 2.84
N ASP A 10 4.90 -64.07 2.88
CA ASP A 10 4.65 -63.00 3.87
C ASP A 10 3.23 -62.35 3.75
N PRO A 11 2.83 -61.47 4.70
CA PRO A 11 1.44 -61.21 5.05
C PRO A 11 0.87 -59.82 4.68
N ALA A 12 -0.47 -59.77 4.75
CA ALA A 12 -1.31 -58.71 5.31
C ALA A 12 -1.19 -57.28 4.75
N SER A 13 -2.00 -57.02 3.72
CA SER A 13 -2.54 -55.70 3.42
C SER A 13 -3.70 -55.40 4.38
N LEU A 14 -3.50 -54.51 5.35
CA LEU A 14 -4.58 -53.92 6.14
C LEU A 14 -4.40 -52.41 6.28
N GLN A 15 -5.48 -51.73 5.90
CA GLN A 15 -5.72 -50.30 5.94
C GLN A 15 -5.50 -49.74 7.35
N SER A 16 -4.86 -48.57 7.45
CA SER A 16 -4.94 -47.73 8.66
C SER A 16 -5.31 -46.31 8.26
N GLN A 17 -6.52 -45.94 8.69
CA GLN A 17 -7.12 -44.62 8.55
C GLN A 17 -6.29 -43.60 9.33
N ALA A 18 -5.97 -42.47 8.69
CA ALA A 18 -5.34 -41.34 9.34
C ALA A 18 -6.37 -40.63 10.23
N VAL A 19 -6.21 -40.77 11.55
CA VAL A 19 -6.91 -39.96 12.54
C VAL A 19 -6.31 -38.56 12.51
N ILE A 20 -7.07 -37.58 12.02
CA ILE A 20 -6.71 -36.16 12.06
C ILE A 20 -6.88 -35.71 13.52
N ALA A 21 -5.78 -35.54 14.23
CA ALA A 21 -5.78 -34.84 15.51
C ALA A 21 -6.05 -33.33 15.27
N PRO A 22 -6.86 -32.64 16.10
CA PRO A 22 -7.16 -31.24 15.89
C PRO A 22 -5.90 -30.40 16.13
N LEU A 23 -5.46 -29.66 15.10
CA LEU A 23 -4.45 -28.61 15.25
C LEU A 23 -4.99 -27.54 16.19
N ALA A 24 -4.42 -27.47 17.40
CA ALA A 24 -4.57 -26.30 18.25
C ALA A 24 -4.06 -25.05 17.49
N PRO A 25 -4.73 -23.90 17.61
CA PRO A 25 -4.30 -22.66 16.94
C PRO A 25 -2.88 -22.32 17.39
N THR A 26 -1.94 -22.36 16.46
CA THR A 26 -0.55 -21.99 16.69
C THR A 26 -0.52 -20.50 17.02
N ARG A 27 -0.27 -20.18 18.30
CA ARG A 27 0.09 -18.82 18.72
C ARG A 27 1.20 -18.35 17.80
N SER A 28 1.06 -17.15 17.22
CA SER A 28 2.09 -16.54 16.38
C SER A 28 3.42 -16.56 17.13
N ALA A 29 4.32 -17.44 16.74
CA ALA A 29 5.61 -17.55 17.40
C ALA A 29 6.43 -16.32 17.04
N GLY A 30 6.73 -15.49 18.05
CA GLY A 30 7.69 -14.40 17.90
C GLY A 30 9.10 -14.93 17.63
N TYR A 31 10.04 -14.03 17.37
CA TYR A 31 11.45 -14.37 17.30
C TYR A 31 11.96 -14.78 18.68
N GLY A 32 12.71 -15.89 18.75
CA GLY A 32 13.41 -16.31 19.96
C GLY A 32 14.80 -15.69 20.07
N LEU A 33 15.52 -16.05 21.14
CA LEU A 33 16.89 -15.62 21.39
C LEU A 33 17.85 -16.03 20.23
N PRO A 34 18.93 -15.26 19.99
CA PRO A 34 19.89 -15.54 18.92
C PRO A 34 20.60 -16.87 19.16
N CYS A 35 20.96 -17.55 18.07
CA CYS A 35 21.71 -18.80 18.14
C CYS A 35 23.12 -18.57 18.72
N ALA A 36 23.59 -19.46 19.59
CA ALA A 36 24.92 -19.41 20.19
C ALA A 36 26.06 -19.40 19.14
N LYS A 37 25.88 -20.14 18.03
CA LYS A 37 26.95 -20.39 17.05
C LYS A 37 27.00 -19.36 15.92
N CYS A 38 25.85 -18.93 15.41
CA CYS A 38 25.77 -18.00 14.25
C CYS A 38 25.11 -16.66 14.58
N ARG A 39 24.71 -16.44 15.84
CA ARG A 39 24.04 -15.20 16.33
C ARG A 39 22.78 -14.79 15.58
N THR A 40 22.23 -15.67 14.75
CA THR A 40 21.01 -15.40 13.97
C THR A 40 19.77 -15.55 14.87
N TYR A 41 18.87 -14.58 14.81
CA TYR A 41 17.56 -14.65 15.43
C TYR A 41 16.64 -15.55 14.60
N TYR A 42 15.92 -16.46 15.27
CA TYR A 42 15.03 -17.40 14.60
C TYR A 42 13.81 -17.68 15.47
N ALA A 43 12.71 -18.09 14.83
CA ALA A 43 11.40 -18.23 15.47
C ALA A 43 11.47 -19.10 16.74
N ALA A 44 10.74 -18.69 17.78
CA ALA A 44 10.80 -19.31 19.11
C ALA A 44 10.26 -20.75 19.12
N ASN A 45 9.38 -21.09 18.17
CA ASN A 45 8.82 -22.42 18.00
C ASN A 45 9.78 -23.41 17.32
N LEU A 46 10.90 -22.95 16.74
CA LEU A 46 11.89 -23.84 16.14
C LEU A 46 12.90 -24.30 17.20
N PRO A 47 13.12 -25.62 17.36
CA PRO A 47 14.02 -26.17 18.38
C PRO A 47 15.51 -26.02 18.03
N ALA A 48 15.83 -25.82 16.75
CA ALA A 48 17.21 -25.65 16.27
C ALA A 48 17.31 -24.49 15.29
N CYS A 49 18.49 -23.85 15.26
CA CYS A 49 18.75 -22.76 14.33
C CYS A 49 18.67 -23.24 12.88
N PRO A 50 17.91 -22.57 11.99
CA PRO A 50 17.81 -22.95 10.59
C PRO A 50 19.13 -22.79 9.81
N VAL A 51 20.06 -21.99 10.33
CA VAL A 51 21.35 -21.70 9.67
C VAL A 51 22.41 -22.75 10.02
N CYS A 52 22.66 -22.97 11.31
CA CYS A 52 23.77 -23.82 11.76
C CYS A 52 23.33 -25.11 12.48
N LYS A 53 22.02 -25.38 12.56
CA LYS A 53 21.39 -26.56 13.20
C LYS A 53 21.76 -26.76 14.67
N ALA A 54 22.34 -25.76 15.32
CA ALA A 54 22.64 -25.80 16.75
C ALA A 54 21.34 -25.59 17.55
N PRO A 55 21.12 -26.34 18.65
CA PRO A 55 19.97 -26.16 19.53
C PRO A 55 20.16 -25.02 20.53
N GLU A 56 21.40 -24.56 20.74
CA GLU A 56 21.75 -23.59 21.77
C GLU A 56 21.41 -22.15 21.38
N ARG A 57 20.76 -21.44 22.30
CA ARG A 57 20.43 -20.02 22.22
C ARG A 57 21.14 -19.25 23.34
N VAL A 58 21.52 -18.01 23.09
CA VAL A 58 22.22 -17.15 24.07
C VAL A 58 21.42 -15.89 24.37
N SER A 59 21.48 -15.40 25.61
CA SER A 59 20.91 -14.10 25.97
C SER A 59 21.70 -12.98 25.28
N PRO A 60 21.05 -12.03 24.57
CA PRO A 60 21.75 -10.96 23.85
C PRO A 60 22.56 -10.02 24.75
N THR A 61 22.33 -10.07 26.06
CA THR A 61 23.04 -9.27 27.06
C THR A 61 24.43 -9.80 27.45
N SER A 62 24.85 -11.01 27.04
CA SER A 62 26.22 -11.48 27.30
C SER A 62 27.21 -10.99 26.25
N SER A 63 27.14 -9.71 25.91
CA SER A 63 28.29 -9.03 25.31
C SER A 63 29.36 -9.02 26.39
N GLY A 64 30.44 -9.76 26.17
CA GLY A 64 31.57 -9.77 27.11
C GLY A 64 32.01 -8.34 27.39
N GLU A 65 32.03 -7.98 28.67
CA GLU A 65 32.74 -6.82 29.17
C GLU A 65 34.20 -7.01 28.80
N THR A 66 34.58 -6.45 27.66
CA THR A 66 35.96 -6.07 27.43
C THR A 66 36.09 -4.67 28.03
N GLU A 67 36.57 -4.64 29.27
CA GLU A 67 37.16 -3.45 29.87
C GLU A 67 38.21 -2.90 28.91
N THR A 68 37.80 -1.92 28.11
CA THR A 68 38.72 -1.11 27.32
C THR A 68 39.25 -0.05 28.28
N ALA A 69 40.39 -0.37 28.90
CA ALA A 69 41.23 0.63 29.52
C ALA A 69 41.55 1.68 28.45
N VAL A 70 41.05 2.91 28.63
CA VAL A 70 41.33 4.05 27.77
C VAL A 70 42.80 4.41 27.94
N ALA A 71 43.64 3.86 27.07
CA ALA A 71 44.96 4.41 26.80
C ALA A 71 44.79 5.69 25.96
N PRO A 72 45.62 6.73 26.13
CA PRO A 72 45.56 7.91 25.27
C PRO A 72 45.84 7.49 23.83
N ALA A 73 44.93 7.84 22.91
CA ALA A 73 45.03 7.51 21.49
C ALA A 73 46.42 7.86 20.96
N SER A 74 47.09 6.85 20.40
CA SER A 74 48.38 7.07 19.73
C SER A 74 48.18 7.98 18.51
N VAL A 75 49.22 8.72 18.11
CA VAL A 75 49.16 9.63 16.95
C VAL A 75 48.72 8.92 15.65
N GLU A 76 48.99 7.62 15.52
CA GLU A 76 48.52 6.80 14.40
C GLU A 76 47.02 6.50 14.48
N GLU A 77 46.47 6.30 15.68
CA GLU A 77 45.06 6.04 15.90
C GLU A 77 44.20 7.28 15.60
N ALA A 78 44.70 8.47 15.96
CA ALA A 78 44.09 9.74 15.57
C ALA A 78 44.12 9.97 14.05
N ALA A 79 45.20 9.56 13.37
CA ALA A 79 45.30 9.64 11.91
C ALA A 79 44.34 8.67 11.21
N LEU A 80 44.19 7.45 11.72
CA LEU A 80 43.25 6.45 11.20
C LEU A 80 41.78 6.86 11.42
N GLU A 81 41.46 7.49 12.56
CA GLU A 81 40.13 8.06 12.81
C GLU A 81 39.84 9.18 11.80
N GLN A 82 40.82 10.03 11.49
CA GLN A 82 40.69 11.08 10.50
C GLN A 82 40.50 10.53 9.07
N GLU A 83 41.21 9.47 8.68
CA GLU A 83 41.01 8.79 7.41
C GLU A 83 39.63 8.12 7.33
N ARG A 84 39.17 7.52 8.42
CA ARG A 84 37.82 6.93 8.54
C ARG A 84 36.74 8.00 8.36
N GLU A 85 36.88 9.15 9.02
CA GLU A 85 35.94 10.27 8.87
C GLU A 85 35.91 10.80 7.43
N ASN A 86 37.07 10.92 6.80
CA ASN A 86 37.18 11.33 5.41
C ASN A 86 36.51 10.32 4.46
N PHE A 87 36.74 9.03 4.68
CA PHE A 87 36.09 7.97 3.90
C PHE A 87 34.57 7.97 4.09
N LEU A 88 34.09 8.06 5.33
CA LEU A 88 32.66 8.11 5.63
C LEU A 88 31.99 9.34 5.01
N ARG A 89 32.66 10.49 5.01
CA ARG A 89 32.16 11.71 4.37
C ARG A 89 32.07 11.55 2.86
N ALA A 90 33.11 11.00 2.21
CA ALA A 90 33.12 10.75 0.77
C ALA A 90 32.07 9.71 0.36
N PHE A 91 31.96 8.60 1.11
CA PHE A 91 30.98 7.55 0.86
C PHE A 91 29.55 8.06 1.05
N LYS A 92 29.28 8.83 2.12
CA LYS A 92 27.97 9.45 2.34
C LYS A 92 27.62 10.43 1.21
N ALA A 93 28.59 11.22 0.75
CA ALA A 93 28.39 12.11 -0.40
C ALA A 93 28.05 11.32 -1.68
N GLN A 94 28.72 10.19 -1.92
CA GLN A 94 28.46 9.34 -3.07
C GLN A 94 27.09 8.65 -3.02
N VAL A 95 26.68 8.14 -1.86
CA VAL A 95 25.36 7.54 -1.66
C VAL A 95 24.25 8.58 -1.80
N TYR A 96 24.47 9.80 -1.29
CA TYR A 96 23.51 10.89 -1.45
C TYR A 96 23.38 11.31 -2.93
N SER A 97 24.50 11.39 -3.66
CA SER A 97 24.51 11.69 -5.09
C SER A 97 23.79 10.62 -5.91
N SER A 98 24.01 9.33 -5.65
CA SER A 98 23.34 8.25 -6.38
C SER A 98 21.84 8.20 -6.05
N HIS A 99 21.47 8.44 -4.79
CA HIS A 99 20.06 8.52 -4.38
C HIS A 99 19.34 9.71 -5.04
N MET A 100 19.98 10.87 -5.17
CA MET A 100 19.41 12.00 -5.91
C MET A 100 19.20 11.67 -7.40
N GLN A 101 20.15 10.97 -8.04
CA GLN A 101 20.04 10.60 -9.45
C GLN A 101 18.95 9.55 -9.70
N ILE A 102 18.79 8.57 -8.80
CA ILE A 102 17.76 7.52 -8.90
C ILE A 102 16.37 8.09 -8.64
N ASN A 103 16.21 8.99 -7.66
CA ASN A 103 14.93 9.60 -7.35
C ASN A 103 14.47 10.59 -8.44
N ALA A 104 15.40 11.22 -9.17
CA ALA A 104 15.08 12.06 -10.32
C ALA A 104 14.48 11.27 -11.50
N ALA A 105 14.80 9.98 -11.63
CA ALA A 105 14.30 9.12 -12.70
C ALA A 105 12.98 8.40 -12.35
N ALA A 106 12.63 8.27 -11.07
CA ALA A 106 11.40 7.65 -10.59
C ALA A 106 10.24 8.66 -10.49
N SER A 107 9.82 9.18 -11.65
CA SER A 107 8.46 9.63 -11.98
C SER A 107 7.61 10.31 -10.90
N PHE A 108 7.82 11.61 -10.68
CA PHE A 108 6.76 12.50 -10.18
C PHE A 108 6.13 13.24 -11.36
N ARG A 109 5.29 12.53 -12.11
CA ARG A 109 4.54 13.12 -13.22
C ARG A 109 3.16 13.55 -12.73
N CYS A 110 2.76 14.77 -13.07
CA CYS A 110 1.35 15.20 -13.03
C CYS A 110 0.49 14.20 -13.81
N GLU A 111 -0.55 13.69 -13.16
CA GLU A 111 -1.47 12.67 -13.70
C GLU A 111 -2.37 13.20 -14.83
N ASN A 112 -2.60 14.53 -14.88
CA ASN A 112 -3.46 15.19 -15.87
C ASN A 112 -2.62 15.89 -16.95
N GLU A 113 -1.85 15.14 -17.74
CA GLU A 113 -0.85 15.60 -18.74
C GLU A 113 -1.31 16.68 -19.78
N ASP A 114 -2.55 17.19 -19.69
CA ASP A 114 -3.28 18.03 -20.64
C ASP A 114 -2.66 19.42 -20.92
N ASN A 115 -1.78 19.96 -20.07
CA ASN A 115 -1.34 21.38 -20.16
C ASN A 115 0.17 21.61 -20.23
N HIS A 116 0.98 20.60 -20.55
CA HIS A 116 2.45 20.72 -20.45
C HIS A 116 3.17 20.59 -21.81
N PRO A 117 3.90 21.64 -22.28
CA PRO A 117 4.69 21.60 -23.52
C PRO A 117 6.09 20.97 -23.38
N GLY A 118 6.52 20.59 -22.17
CA GLY A 118 7.78 19.88 -21.95
C GLY A 118 8.50 20.23 -20.64
N SER A 119 8.94 19.16 -19.97
CA SER A 119 9.72 19.05 -18.72
C SER A 119 8.98 19.33 -17.39
N PHE A 120 9.00 18.27 -16.58
CA PHE A 120 8.37 18.09 -15.27
C PHE A 120 9.25 18.64 -14.14
N GLU A 121 8.61 19.25 -13.14
CA GLU A 121 9.14 19.38 -11.79
C GLU A 121 8.35 18.43 -10.87
N ALA A 122 9.00 17.85 -9.87
CA ALA A 122 8.37 16.85 -9.01
C ALA A 122 7.34 17.49 -8.07
N ALA A 123 6.06 17.39 -8.40
CA ALA A 123 5.00 17.73 -7.47
C ALA A 123 3.71 16.92 -7.71
N SER A 124 3.12 16.50 -6.59
CA SER A 124 1.67 16.39 -6.40
C SER A 124 0.95 17.48 -7.19
N VAL A 125 0.02 17.11 -8.09
CA VAL A 125 -0.86 17.97 -8.93
C VAL A 125 -0.34 19.39 -9.17
N CYS A 126 0.10 19.71 -10.40
CA CYS A 126 0.58 21.06 -10.71
C CYS A 126 -0.49 22.12 -10.41
N GLN A 127 -0.05 23.34 -10.05
CA GLN A 127 -0.94 24.45 -9.69
C GLN A 127 -2.02 24.68 -10.75
N THR A 128 -1.67 24.60 -12.04
CA THR A 128 -2.63 24.76 -13.14
C THR A 128 -3.72 23.69 -13.14
N CYS A 129 -3.40 22.42 -12.94
CA CYS A 129 -4.39 21.35 -12.83
C CYS A 129 -5.24 21.50 -11.56
N TYR A 130 -4.62 21.90 -10.45
CA TYR A 130 -5.33 22.17 -9.20
C TYR A 130 -6.32 23.33 -9.34
N ASP A 131 -5.89 24.44 -9.93
CA ASP A 131 -6.73 25.60 -10.21
C ASP A 131 -7.85 25.26 -11.18
N GLN A 132 -7.59 24.48 -12.23
CA GLN A 132 -8.63 24.00 -13.14
C GLN A 132 -9.69 23.14 -12.44
N LEU A 133 -9.27 22.24 -11.53
CA LEU A 133 -10.19 21.43 -10.75
C LEU A 133 -11.01 22.29 -9.79
N ASN A 134 -10.37 23.23 -9.08
CA ASN A 134 -11.07 24.16 -8.20
C ASN A 134 -12.06 25.03 -8.97
N ASN A 135 -11.66 25.60 -10.10
CA ASN A 135 -12.56 26.40 -10.94
C ASN A 135 -13.80 25.60 -11.37
N ARG A 136 -13.64 24.30 -11.68
CA ARG A 136 -14.79 23.43 -12.00
C ARG A 136 -15.68 23.19 -10.78
N VAL A 137 -15.09 23.01 -9.59
CA VAL A 137 -15.85 22.89 -8.33
C VAL A 137 -16.60 24.18 -8.03
N ASP A 138 -15.98 25.35 -8.22
CA ASP A 138 -16.60 26.65 -7.99
C ASP A 138 -17.79 26.88 -8.92
N ILE A 139 -17.67 26.52 -10.20
CA ILE A 139 -18.78 26.57 -11.15
C ILE A 139 -19.93 25.66 -10.72
N LEU A 140 -19.63 24.44 -10.25
CA LEU A 140 -20.65 23.51 -9.75
C LEU A 140 -21.32 24.00 -8.47
N GLU A 141 -20.55 24.57 -7.54
CA GLU A 141 -21.08 25.12 -6.30
C GLU A 141 -21.95 26.36 -6.58
N ALA A 142 -21.54 27.22 -7.51
CA ALA A 142 -22.32 28.35 -7.98
C ALA A 142 -23.62 27.88 -8.67
N ALA A 143 -23.57 26.82 -9.47
CA ALA A 143 -24.77 26.25 -10.09
C ALA A 143 -25.77 25.73 -9.05
N LEU A 144 -25.29 25.06 -8.00
CA LEU A 144 -26.13 24.58 -6.89
C LEU A 144 -26.76 25.71 -6.08
N ARG A 145 -26.13 26.89 -6.03
CA ARG A 145 -26.68 28.10 -5.41
C ARG A 145 -27.68 28.81 -6.33
N MET A 146 -28.74 28.10 -6.74
CA MET A 146 -29.88 28.74 -7.41
C MET A 146 -30.75 29.51 -6.42
N ASP A 147 -31.30 30.65 -6.85
CA ASP A 147 -32.23 31.42 -6.04
C ASP A 147 -33.58 30.71 -5.91
N GLU A 148 -34.22 30.82 -4.74
CA GLU A 148 -35.52 30.19 -4.47
C GLU A 148 -36.61 30.65 -5.44
N LYS A 149 -36.61 31.93 -5.82
CA LYS A 149 -37.58 32.49 -6.78
C LYS A 149 -37.43 31.87 -8.17
N GLU A 150 -36.20 31.58 -8.56
CA GLU A 150 -35.94 30.95 -9.84
C GLU A 150 -36.28 29.46 -9.81
N ALA A 151 -35.92 28.77 -8.71
CA ALA A 151 -36.28 27.37 -8.49
C ALA A 151 -37.79 27.16 -8.55
N THR A 152 -38.55 28.03 -7.89
CA THR A 152 -40.03 27.98 -7.89
C THR A 152 -40.61 28.27 -9.27
N GLN A 153 -40.02 29.19 -10.05
CA GLN A 153 -40.43 29.44 -11.43
C GLN A 153 -40.23 28.21 -12.32
N VAL A 154 -39.06 27.56 -12.26
CA VAL A 154 -38.75 26.34 -13.03
C VAL A 154 -39.72 25.21 -12.67
N VAL A 155 -40.00 25.04 -11.38
CA VAL A 155 -40.97 24.03 -10.90
C VAL A 155 -42.38 24.36 -11.40
N TYR A 156 -42.81 25.61 -11.32
CA TYR A 156 -44.13 26.04 -11.76
C TYR A 156 -44.32 25.77 -13.26
N GLU A 157 -43.37 26.16 -14.10
CA GLU A 157 -43.40 25.91 -15.54
C GLU A 157 -43.44 24.41 -15.87
N ALA A 158 -42.63 23.60 -15.19
CA ALA A 158 -42.58 22.16 -15.40
C ALA A 158 -43.86 21.42 -14.95
N VAL A 159 -44.45 21.87 -13.84
CA VAL A 159 -45.71 21.33 -13.29
C VAL A 159 -46.88 21.62 -14.25
N TRP A 160 -46.93 22.83 -14.80
CA TRP A 160 -48.01 23.27 -15.67
C TRP A 160 -47.87 22.81 -17.13
N ALA A 161 -46.75 22.20 -17.51
CA ALA A 161 -46.55 21.65 -18.85
C ALA A 161 -47.40 20.39 -19.13
N ASP A 162 -47.69 19.57 -18.11
CA ASP A 162 -48.61 18.42 -18.22
C ASP A 162 -49.37 18.20 -16.89
N PRO A 163 -50.53 18.87 -16.71
CA PRO A 163 -51.33 18.76 -15.50
C PRO A 163 -52.18 17.47 -15.45
N SER A 164 -52.06 16.58 -16.44
CA SER A 164 -52.96 15.43 -16.60
C SER A 164 -52.67 14.31 -15.60
N ASP A 165 -51.42 14.19 -15.13
CA ASP A 165 -50.96 13.11 -14.25
C ASP A 165 -50.16 13.67 -13.06
N PRO A 166 -50.72 13.64 -11.84
CA PRO A 166 -50.07 14.20 -10.66
C PRO A 166 -48.79 13.45 -10.26
N SER A 167 -48.61 12.20 -10.71
CA SER A 167 -47.40 11.41 -10.42
C SER A 167 -46.21 11.86 -11.28
N LYS A 168 -46.48 12.30 -12.51
CA LYS A 168 -45.45 12.80 -13.44
C LYS A 168 -45.06 14.24 -13.15
N THR A 169 -45.92 15.01 -12.49
CA THR A 169 -45.66 16.40 -12.11
C THR A 169 -44.35 16.56 -11.32
N TYR A 170 -44.12 15.72 -10.31
CA TYR A 170 -42.88 15.77 -9.52
C TYR A 170 -41.66 15.32 -10.31
N GLN A 171 -41.84 14.32 -11.17
CA GLN A 171 -40.76 13.83 -12.03
C GLN A 171 -40.34 14.89 -13.05
N ASN A 172 -41.31 15.59 -13.64
CA ASN A 172 -41.09 16.69 -14.59
C ASN A 172 -40.42 17.89 -13.92
N ALA A 173 -40.85 18.25 -12.70
CA ALA A 173 -40.20 19.30 -11.92
C ALA A 173 -38.75 18.94 -11.58
N ALA A 174 -38.49 17.69 -11.16
CA ALA A 174 -37.15 17.22 -10.85
C ALA A 174 -36.23 17.20 -12.08
N THR A 175 -36.72 16.73 -13.24
CA THR A 175 -35.92 16.72 -14.47
C THR A 175 -35.64 18.13 -14.98
N ALA A 176 -36.60 19.06 -14.86
CA ALA A 176 -36.41 20.47 -15.21
C ALA A 176 -35.36 21.16 -14.32
N LEU A 177 -35.42 20.97 -13.00
CA LEU A 177 -34.42 21.51 -12.08
C LEU A 177 -33.02 20.95 -12.36
N LEU A 178 -32.91 19.64 -12.62
CA LEU A 178 -31.64 19.01 -12.98
C LEU A 178 -31.11 19.50 -14.33
N ALA A 179 -31.99 19.76 -15.30
CA ALA A 179 -31.63 20.34 -16.58
C ALA A 179 -31.06 21.77 -16.42
N GLU A 180 -31.68 22.58 -15.55
CA GLU A 180 -31.23 23.95 -15.25
C GLU A 180 -29.88 23.96 -14.53
N LEU A 181 -29.72 23.11 -13.51
CA LEU A 181 -28.45 22.95 -12.79
C LEU A 181 -27.31 22.53 -13.72
N ARG A 182 -27.56 21.58 -14.63
CA ARG A 182 -26.55 21.15 -15.61
C ARG A 182 -26.18 22.26 -16.58
N ARG A 183 -27.17 23.02 -17.07
CA ARG A 183 -26.94 24.17 -17.96
C ARG A 183 -26.03 25.21 -17.30
N ARG A 184 -26.30 25.54 -16.04
CA ARG A 184 -25.49 26.48 -15.23
C ARG A 184 -24.08 25.98 -14.97
N ALA A 185 -23.94 24.68 -14.75
CA ALA A 185 -22.65 24.04 -14.54
C ALA A 185 -21.78 23.91 -15.81
N GLY A 186 -22.27 24.34 -16.98
CA GLY A 186 -21.60 24.13 -18.27
C GLY A 186 -21.53 22.66 -18.68
N LEU A 187 -22.33 21.79 -18.05
CA LEU A 187 -22.49 20.40 -18.45
C LEU A 187 -23.51 20.39 -19.59
N GLU A 188 -23.01 20.53 -20.83
CA GLU A 188 -23.87 20.30 -22.01
C GLU A 188 -24.60 18.97 -21.84
N GLN A 189 -25.91 18.98 -22.14
CA GLN A 189 -26.76 17.80 -22.09
C GLN A 189 -26.39 16.83 -23.22
N VAL A 190 -25.19 16.26 -23.18
CA VAL A 190 -24.88 15.03 -23.88
C VAL A 190 -25.57 13.93 -23.08
N LEU A 191 -26.85 13.72 -23.35
CA LEU A 191 -27.57 12.48 -23.03
C LEU A 191 -26.97 11.33 -23.88
N GLY A 192 -25.69 11.04 -23.67
CA GLY A 192 -25.09 9.75 -24.02
C GLY A 192 -25.56 8.71 -23.00
N PRO A 193 -25.58 7.41 -23.36
CA PRO A 193 -26.06 6.38 -22.45
C PRO A 193 -25.21 6.43 -21.18
N ASN A 194 -25.85 6.80 -20.06
CA ASN A 194 -25.28 6.68 -18.72
C ASN A 194 -24.93 5.19 -18.51
N LYS A 195 -23.73 4.77 -18.92
CA LYS A 195 -23.16 3.51 -18.48
C LYS A 195 -22.86 3.70 -17.01
N SER A 196 -23.71 3.13 -16.16
CA SER A 196 -23.35 2.89 -14.77
C SER A 196 -22.02 2.15 -14.77
N LEU A 197 -21.05 2.65 -14.02
CA LEU A 197 -19.82 1.91 -13.75
C LEU A 197 -20.21 0.57 -13.14
N ALA A 198 -19.89 -0.52 -13.84
CA ALA A 198 -20.03 -1.86 -13.31
C ALA A 198 -19.05 -1.98 -12.14
N HIS A 199 -19.58 -2.20 -10.93
CA HIS A 199 -18.81 -2.66 -9.79
C HIS A 199 -18.41 -4.12 -9.97
#